data_AF-A0A0C6FNB7-F1
#
_entry.id   AF-A0A0C6FNB7-F1
#
_cell.length_a   1.000
_cell.length_b   1.000
_cell.length_c   1.000
_cell.angle_alpha   90.00
_cell.angle_beta   90.00
_cell.angle_gamma   90.00
#
_symmetry.space_group_name_H-M   'P 1'
#
loop_
_entity.id
_entity.type
_entity.pdbx_description
1 polymer ?
#
loop_
_entity_poly.entity_id
_entity_poly.type
_entity_poly.pdbx_seq_one_letter_code
_entity_poly.pdbx_strand_id
1 'polypeptide(L)' 'MTDIPATPSAAQAGAPDAAGDEEAFHIPDEIAVALTEFAAVEQLSRGDAICFILREYLRAKGYLKGVPAA' A
#
# COMPACT_ATOMS: atom_id res chain seq x y z
N MET A 1 -13.24 -18.85 46.27
CA MET A 1 -14.13 -18.84 45.10
C MET A 1 -14.62 -17.42 44.88
N THR A 2 -13.78 -16.57 44.28
CA THR A 2 -14.21 -15.39 43.52
C THR A 2 -13.13 -15.10 42.48
N ASP A 3 -13.57 -15.09 41.24
CA ASP A 3 -12.82 -15.01 39.99
C ASP A 3 -12.37 -13.56 39.72
N ILE A 4 -11.15 -13.37 39.21
CA ILE A 4 -10.72 -12.08 38.63
C ILE A 4 -10.53 -12.32 37.13
N PRO A 5 -11.41 -11.83 36.25
CA PRO A 5 -11.08 -11.79 34.84
C PRO A 5 -10.18 -10.58 34.58
N ALA A 6 -8.94 -10.88 34.23
CA ALA A 6 -8.08 -9.95 33.51
C ALA A 6 -8.62 -9.80 32.08
N THR A 7 -8.91 -8.57 31.66
CA THR A 7 -9.11 -8.25 30.25
C THR A 7 -8.38 -6.94 29.94
N PRO A 8 -7.36 -6.93 29.06
CA PRO A 8 -6.76 -5.69 28.60
C PRO A 8 -7.74 -4.99 27.66
N SER A 9 -8.22 -3.81 28.08
CA SER A 9 -9.00 -2.91 27.23
C SER A 9 -8.05 -2.24 26.24
N ALA A 10 -7.74 -2.95 25.15
CA ALA A 10 -7.21 -2.32 23.95
C ALA A 10 -8.35 -1.50 23.35
N ALA A 11 -8.35 -0.20 23.64
CA ALA A 11 -9.17 0.77 22.95
C ALA A 11 -8.83 0.70 21.45
N GLN A 12 -9.71 0.05 20.69
CA GLN A 12 -9.67 -0.02 19.24
C GLN A 12 -9.86 1.40 18.69
N ALA A 13 -8.74 2.04 18.37
CA ALA A 13 -8.70 3.13 17.43
C ALA A 13 -8.68 2.52 16.02
N GLY A 14 -9.75 2.73 15.25
CA GLY A 14 -9.74 2.46 13.81
C GLY A 14 -11.01 1.79 13.29
N ALA A 15 -12.06 2.57 13.08
CA ALA A 15 -12.95 2.38 11.93
C ALA A 15 -12.59 3.50 10.93
N PRO A 16 -12.58 3.25 9.61
CA PRO A 16 -13.65 2.54 8.93
C PRO A 16 -13.17 1.26 8.23
N ASP A 17 -13.92 0.20 8.47
CA ASP A 17 -14.00 -0.98 7.62
C ASP A 17 -14.68 -0.55 6.31
N ALA A 18 -13.87 -0.04 5.39
CA ALA A 18 -14.26 0.26 4.01
C ALA A 18 -13.30 -0.46 3.04
N ALA A 19 -12.75 -1.59 3.45
CA ALA A 19 -12.01 -2.50 2.58
C ALA A 19 -13.01 -3.49 1.99
N GLY A 20 -13.85 -3.02 1.07
CA GLY A 20 -14.69 -3.91 0.29
C GLY A 20 -13.78 -4.80 -0.55
N ASP A 21 -13.64 -6.07 -0.15
CA ASP A 21 -13.19 -7.23 -0.95
C ASP A 21 -12.29 -6.86 -2.15
N GLU A 22 -11.21 -6.11 -1.88
CA GLU A 22 -10.24 -5.77 -2.90
C GLU A 22 -9.34 -7.00 -2.99
N GLU A 23 -9.58 -7.84 -4.00
CA GLU A 23 -8.76 -9.01 -4.28
C GLU A 23 -7.29 -8.57 -4.31
N ALA A 24 -6.54 -8.94 -3.27
CA ALA A 24 -5.18 -8.49 -3.09
C ALA A 24 -4.38 -8.93 -4.33
N PHE A 25 -3.97 -7.96 -5.15
CA PHE A 25 -3.30 -8.31 -6.40
C PHE A 25 -1.95 -8.97 -6.08
N HIS A 26 -1.73 -10.15 -6.64
CA HIS A 26 -0.50 -10.88 -6.43
C HIS A 26 0.63 -10.29 -7.29
N ILE A 27 1.69 -9.80 -6.65
CA ILE A 27 2.92 -9.36 -7.31
C ILE A 27 3.88 -10.55 -7.39
N PRO A 28 4.38 -10.92 -8.58
CA PRO A 28 5.44 -11.94 -8.70
C PRO A 28 6.67 -11.60 -7.85
N ASP A 29 7.30 -12.61 -7.23
CA ASP A 29 8.39 -12.42 -6.27
C ASP A 29 9.56 -11.60 -6.83
N GLU A 30 9.95 -11.85 -8.08
CA GLU A 30 11.02 -11.11 -8.75
C GLU A 30 10.69 -9.61 -8.85
N ILE A 31 9.42 -9.27 -9.09
CA ILE A 31 8.94 -7.89 -9.14
C ILE A 31 8.86 -7.30 -7.73
N ALA A 32 8.46 -8.09 -6.73
CA ALA A 32 8.39 -7.65 -5.34
C ALA A 32 9.77 -7.28 -4.78
N VAL A 33 10.81 -8.06 -5.13
CA VAL A 33 12.21 -7.77 -4.77
C VAL A 33 12.66 -6.47 -5.43
N ALA A 34 12.48 -6.34 -6.75
CA ALA A 34 12.87 -5.13 -7.47
C ALA A 34 12.13 -3.87 -6.97
N LEU A 35 10.83 -3.99 -6.63
CA LEU A 35 10.06 -2.89 -6.04
C LEU A 35 10.58 -2.49 -4.66
N THR A 36 11.04 -3.47 -3.86
CA THR A 36 11.61 -3.20 -2.53
C THR A 36 12.92 -2.43 -2.65
N GLU A 37 13.78 -2.83 -3.59
CA GLU A 37 15.04 -2.13 -3.86
C GLU A 37 14.80 -0.71 -4.38
N PHE A 38 13.91 -0.56 -5.37
CA PHE A 38 13.53 0.74 -5.91
C PHE A 38 12.97 1.67 -4.82
N ALA A 39 12.04 1.18 -4.01
CA ALA A 39 11.45 1.96 -2.92
C ALA A 39 12.51 2.42 -1.91
N ALA A 40 13.49 1.57 -1.60
CA ALA A 40 14.58 1.92 -0.70
C ALA A 40 15.50 3.01 -1.30
N VAL A 41 15.86 2.91 -2.58
CA VAL A 41 16.72 3.89 -3.27
C VAL A 41 16.03 5.25 -3.38
N GLU A 42 14.76 5.26 -3.78
CA GLU A 42 13.97 6.48 -3.95
C GLU A 42 13.40 7.04 -2.63
N GLN A 43 13.63 6.36 -1.51
CA GLN A 43 13.10 6.71 -0.18
C GLN A 43 11.57 6.84 -0.15
N LEU A 44 10.90 5.93 -0.86
CA LEU A 44 9.44 5.86 -0.97
C LEU A 44 8.88 4.70 -0.15
N SER A 45 7.60 4.80 0.24
CA SER A 45 6.87 3.60 0.64
C SER A 45 6.69 2.67 -0.56
N ARG A 46 6.51 1.37 -0.30
CA ARG A 46 6.27 0.40 -1.39
C ARG A 46 5.02 0.74 -2.21
N GLY A 47 3.96 1.27 -1.57
CA GLY A 47 2.75 1.72 -2.25
C GLY A 47 3.01 2.94 -3.14
N ASP A 48 3.76 3.92 -2.64
CA ASP A 48 4.12 5.12 -3.43
C ASP A 48 5.01 4.78 -4.61
N ALA A 49 5.96 3.84 -4.44
CA ALA A 49 6.78 3.33 -5.52
C ALA A 49 5.94 2.68 -6.63
N ILE A 50 4.96 1.84 -6.27
CA ILE A 50 4.03 1.22 -7.23
C ILE A 50 3.26 2.31 -7.99
N CYS A 51 2.67 3.27 -7.26
CA CYS A 51 1.92 4.37 -7.87
C CYS A 51 2.77 5.23 -8.80
N PHE A 52 4.02 5.50 -8.40
CA PHE A 52 4.98 6.26 -9.21
C PHE A 52 5.30 5.52 -10.51
N ILE A 53 5.67 4.25 -10.44
CA ILE A 53 6.02 3.43 -11.60
C ILE A 53 4.82 3.31 -12.55
N LEU A 54 3.62 3.03 -12.03
CA LEU A 54 2.40 2.95 -12.82
C LEU A 54 2.09 4.28 -13.51
N ARG A 55 2.24 5.40 -12.80
CA ARG A 55 2.01 6.73 -13.37
C ARG A 55 2.95 6.99 -14.55
N GLU A 56 4.24 6.74 -14.39
CA GLU A 56 5.23 6.95 -15.45
C GLU A 56 4.98 6.01 -16.63
N TYR A 57 4.69 4.73 -16.38
CA TYR A 57 4.35 3.77 -17.41
C TYR A 57 3.10 4.19 -18.22
N LEU A 58 2.02 4.55 -17.52
CA LEU A 58 0.77 4.97 -18.17
C LEU A 58 0.94 6.28 -18.93
N ARG A 59 1.76 7.22 -18.45
CA ARG A 59 2.09 8.44 -19.21
C ARG A 59 2.88 8.12 -20.47
N ALA A 60 3.90 7.26 -20.37
CA ALA A 60 4.70 6.84 -21.51
C ALA A 60 3.86 6.12 -22.59
N LYS A 61 2.81 5.40 -22.17
CA LYS A 61 1.85 4.75 -23.07
C LYS A 61 0.72 5.66 -23.55
N GLY A 62 0.64 6.91 -23.07
CA GLY A 62 -0.41 7.86 -23.44
C GLY A 62 -1.77 7.59 -22.80
N TYR A 63 -1.85 6.70 -21.81
CA TYR A 63 -3.07 6.42 -21.05
C TYR A 63 -3.37 7.50 -20.00
N LEU A 64 -2.35 8.17 -19.47
CA LEU A 64 -2.52 9.35 -18.61
C LEU A 64 -2.31 10.63 -19.41
N LYS A 65 -3.38 11.41 -19.59
CA LYS A 65 -3.35 12.74 -20.23
C LYS A 65 -3.34 13.82 -19.15
N GLY A 66 -2.28 14.63 -19.10
CA GLY A 66 -2.14 15.75 -18.18
C GLY A 66 -0.68 16.08 -17.85
N VAL A 67 -0.37 17.37 -17.76
CA VAL A 67 0.90 17.87 -17.22
C VAL A 67 0.92 17.57 -15.72
N PRO A 68 1.99 17.00 -15.14
CA PRO A 68 2.07 16.78 -13.70
C PRO A 68 1.83 18.12 -12.97
N ALA A 69 0.92 18.12 -12.00
CA ALA A 69 0.78 19.25 -11.09
C ALA A 69 2.10 19.38 -10.33
N ALA A 70 2.78 20.52 -10.53
CA ALA A 70 4.03 20.87 -9.89
C ALA A 70 3.85 21.16 -8.40
#